data_AF-A0A1I6RUL8-F1
#
_entry.id   AF-A0A1I6RUL8-F1
#
_cell.length_a   1.000
_cell.length_b   1.000
_cell.length_c   1.000
_cell.angle_alpha   90.00
_cell.angle_beta   90.00
_cell.angle_gamma   90.00
#
_symmetry.space_group_name_H-M   'P 1'
#
loop_
_entity.id
_entity.type
_entity.pdbx_description
1 polymer ?
#
loop_
_entity_poly.entity_id
_entity_poly.type
_entity_poly.pdbx_seq_one_letter_code
_entity_poly.pdbx_strand_id
1 'polypeptide(L)'
;MRKLYLRYCAVLCGIIIACGSISCDSDQLTSGEVLDTENIRTANKEITFDMSQECVKTSTILYAGQHTPVGEVTVTEDGDNYIINVSTDDGYCMSEIHIDVEAVPEDFPINGGGNPQIGHFEINEDYDCTTGEEFVVAMSEGTFIAVHAVVTCEETTAEDITEALPAMVSVCATAKGADAANSYFDVTIDGESWLAGDYGAWCADVDRSLDAGHCFDADVYASYEDLPDGIIENPGNIDLVNWIMNQGFLGQASPSGGTYTFGDIQWAIWELLDDANCSACAFLGDDWSEEKGQEIVDAAMQNGADFMPGCGDYIAVLLVPTDNSQPIFIPIHIPCKECGSETAWGDGCDFPGNNWAMYFEYGADD
;
A
#
# COMPACT_ATOMS: atom_id res chain seq x y z
N MET A 1 -41.97 19.56 -6.22
CA MET A 1 -42.54 19.86 -4.89
C MET A 1 -41.40 19.92 -3.89
N ARG A 2 -40.94 21.14 -3.56
CA ARG A 2 -39.99 21.43 -2.47
C ARG A 2 -40.75 21.44 -1.14
N LYS A 3 -40.20 20.83 -0.07
CA LYS A 3 -40.60 21.15 1.30
C LYS A 3 -39.41 21.73 2.05
N LEU A 4 -39.49 23.06 2.23
CA LEU A 4 -38.82 23.82 3.28
C LEU A 4 -39.27 23.30 4.65
N TYR A 5 -38.37 23.30 5.63
CA TYR A 5 -38.77 23.57 7.01
C TYR A 5 -37.91 24.70 7.59
N LEU A 6 -38.62 25.74 7.99
CA LEU A 6 -38.13 26.99 8.55
C LEU A 6 -38.29 26.95 10.08
N ARG A 7 -37.32 27.58 10.75
CA ARG A 7 -37.09 27.81 12.19
C ARG A 7 -38.29 28.43 12.94
N TYR A 8 -38.36 28.23 14.27
CA TYR A 8 -38.68 29.23 15.32
C TYR A 8 -38.27 28.63 16.69
N CYS A 9 -37.20 29.10 17.34
CA CYS A 9 -37.12 30.16 18.37
C CYS A 9 -37.87 29.88 19.69
N ALA A 10 -37.11 29.70 20.77
CA ALA A 10 -37.50 30.13 22.11
C ALA A 10 -36.25 30.41 22.97
N VAL A 11 -36.14 31.68 23.40
CA VAL A 11 -35.18 32.20 24.38
C VAL A 11 -35.71 31.91 25.78
N LEU A 12 -34.84 31.46 26.70
CA LEU A 12 -35.01 31.73 28.13
C LEU A 12 -33.68 31.61 28.88
N CYS A 13 -33.31 32.73 29.52
CA CYS A 13 -32.23 32.90 30.46
C CYS A 13 -32.24 31.88 31.60
N GLY A 14 -31.06 31.58 32.15
CA GLY A 14 -30.93 31.41 33.60
C GLY A 14 -29.87 30.44 34.10
N ILE A 15 -28.75 31.03 34.56
CA ILE A 15 -27.97 30.63 35.75
C ILE A 15 -26.98 29.46 35.58
N ILE A 16 -25.72 29.87 35.51
CA ILE A 16 -24.49 29.10 35.72
C ILE A 16 -24.25 28.97 37.24
N ILE A 17 -23.91 27.77 37.72
CA ILE A 17 -23.25 27.55 39.02
C ILE A 17 -22.01 26.66 38.82
N ALA A 18 -20.87 27.35 38.95
CA ALA A 18 -19.55 27.02 39.49
C ALA A 18 -19.09 25.56 39.73
N CYS A 19 -17.85 25.29 39.30
CA CYS A 19 -16.74 24.91 40.20
C CYS A 19 -15.41 25.24 39.51
N GLY A 20 -14.72 26.33 39.87
CA GLY A 20 -13.55 26.35 40.75
C GLY A 20 -12.42 27.04 39.96
N SER A 21 -11.62 27.99 40.44
CA SER A 21 -11.07 28.25 41.76
C SER A 21 -10.77 29.74 41.95
N ILE A 22 -10.93 30.20 43.19
CA ILE A 22 -10.63 31.53 43.72
C ILE A 22 -9.13 31.67 43.99
N SER A 23 -8.52 32.81 43.60
CA SER A 23 -7.93 33.76 44.56
C SER A 23 -7.63 35.12 43.89
N CYS A 24 -8.48 36.10 44.19
CA CYS A 24 -8.26 37.56 44.09
C CYS A 24 -7.37 38.02 45.27
N ASP A 25 -6.77 39.20 45.34
CA ASP A 25 -7.31 40.59 45.35
C ASP A 25 -6.07 41.54 45.33
N SER A 26 -6.02 42.80 44.89
CA SER A 26 -7.00 43.88 44.90
C SER A 26 -6.56 45.06 44.00
N ASP A 27 -7.54 45.88 43.61
CA ASP A 27 -7.49 47.14 42.85
C ASP A 27 -6.41 48.18 43.24
N GLN A 28 -6.00 49.01 42.27
CA GLN A 28 -6.22 50.48 42.22
C GLN A 28 -5.38 51.11 41.08
N LEU A 29 -6.07 51.70 40.08
CA LEU A 29 -5.49 52.56 39.05
C LEU A 29 -5.39 54.01 39.59
N THR A 30 -4.18 54.58 39.62
CA THR A 30 -4.01 56.04 39.59
C THR A 30 -2.83 56.47 38.72
N SER A 31 -3.20 57.30 37.74
CA SER A 31 -2.44 58.36 37.07
C SER A 31 -1.03 58.09 36.55
N GLY A 32 -0.95 58.10 35.22
CA GLY A 32 0.10 58.79 34.49
C GLY A 32 1.39 58.02 34.32
N GLU A 33 1.47 57.26 33.23
CA GLU A 33 2.76 57.01 32.59
C GLU A 33 2.54 56.91 31.07
N VAL A 34 3.54 57.45 30.39
CA VAL A 34 3.57 57.83 28.99
C VAL A 34 3.44 56.59 28.10
N LEU A 35 2.80 56.75 26.94
CA LEU A 35 2.84 55.83 25.82
C LEU A 35 4.30 55.44 25.53
N ASP A 36 4.73 54.26 25.95
CA ASP A 36 5.95 53.68 25.41
C ASP A 36 5.56 52.82 24.21
N THR A 37 5.82 53.41 23.04
CA THR A 37 5.38 52.91 21.75
C THR A 37 6.41 51.94 21.20
N GLU A 38 6.94 51.06 22.04
CA GLU A 38 7.99 50.11 21.68
C GLU A 38 7.58 48.70 22.05
N ASN A 39 6.62 48.14 21.31
CA ASN A 39 6.52 46.68 21.10
C ASN A 39 5.60 46.33 19.91
N ILE A 40 5.72 47.08 18.81
CA ILE A 40 5.44 46.52 17.49
C ILE A 40 6.80 46.05 16.94
N ARG A 41 7.26 44.88 17.40
CA ARG A 41 8.29 44.14 16.67
C ARG A 41 7.60 43.40 15.54
N THR A 42 7.33 44.13 14.45
CA THR A 42 7.28 43.49 13.13
C THR A 42 8.72 43.14 12.81
N ALA A 43 9.15 41.94 13.17
CA ALA A 43 10.39 41.40 12.66
C ALA A 43 10.13 41.08 11.18
N ASN A 44 10.51 41.98 10.28
CA ASN A 44 10.76 41.63 8.90
C ASN A 44 11.94 40.64 8.92
N LYS A 45 11.65 39.34 8.92
CA LYS A 45 12.66 38.33 8.61
C LYS A 45 13.00 38.56 7.13
N GLU A 46 14.18 39.08 6.83
CA GLU A 46 14.68 39.08 5.46
C GLU A 46 14.79 37.61 5.02
N ILE A 47 14.08 37.27 3.95
CA ILE A 47 14.12 35.96 3.31
C ILE A 47 15.22 36.05 2.28
N THR A 48 16.26 35.23 2.44
CA THR A 48 17.45 35.26 1.59
C THR A 48 17.88 33.82 1.30
N PHE A 49 18.16 33.52 0.05
CA PHE A 49 18.76 32.24 -0.34
C PHE A 49 20.19 32.13 0.21
N ASP A 50 20.55 30.94 0.67
CA ASP A 50 21.91 30.66 1.14
C ASP A 50 22.80 30.23 -0.03
N MET A 51 23.38 31.22 -0.69
CA MET A 51 24.31 31.01 -1.82
C MET A 51 25.66 30.39 -1.40
N SER A 52 25.85 30.02 -0.12
CA SER A 52 27.05 29.30 0.32
C SER A 52 26.90 27.78 0.19
N GLN A 53 25.70 27.28 -0.09
CA GLN A 53 25.45 25.88 -0.37
C GLN A 53 25.96 25.53 -1.77
N GLU A 54 26.75 24.46 -1.88
CA GLU A 54 27.17 23.91 -3.16
C GLU A 54 26.14 22.84 -3.58
N CYS A 55 25.38 23.12 -4.64
CA CYS A 55 24.39 22.21 -5.21
C CYS A 55 24.44 22.23 -6.74
N VAL A 56 25.65 22.34 -7.30
CA VAL A 56 25.86 22.20 -8.75
C VAL A 56 25.69 20.72 -9.11
N LYS A 57 24.84 20.40 -10.08
CA LYS A 57 24.49 19.02 -10.42
C LYS A 57 24.13 18.85 -11.90
N THR A 58 24.42 17.68 -12.45
CA THR A 58 23.86 17.19 -13.73
C THR A 58 22.82 16.08 -13.54
N SER A 59 22.84 15.44 -12.38
CA SER A 59 21.83 14.49 -11.90
C SER A 59 21.66 14.63 -10.40
N THR A 60 20.45 14.36 -9.90
CA THR A 60 20.14 14.39 -8.48
C THR A 60 19.12 13.33 -8.07
N ILE A 61 19.19 12.88 -6.82
CA ILE A 61 18.23 11.91 -6.27
C ILE A 61 16.88 12.60 -6.04
N LEU A 62 15.80 11.93 -6.40
CA LEU A 62 14.44 12.34 -6.03
C LEU A 62 14.13 11.77 -4.62
N TYR A 63 14.07 12.63 -3.60
CA TYR A 63 13.77 12.23 -2.23
C TYR A 63 12.30 12.47 -1.89
N ALA A 64 11.55 11.41 -1.59
CA ALA A 64 10.24 11.49 -0.95
C ALA A 64 10.37 11.61 0.58
N GLY A 65 9.52 12.43 1.18
CA GLY A 65 9.44 12.55 2.65
C GLY A 65 10.78 12.91 3.29
N GLN A 66 11.55 13.80 2.64
CA GLN A 66 12.89 14.29 3.01
C GLN A 66 14.07 13.31 2.85
N HIS A 67 13.87 12.00 3.01
CA HIS A 67 15.02 11.08 3.17
C HIS A 67 14.88 9.76 2.42
N THR A 68 13.73 9.47 1.80
CA THR A 68 13.51 8.21 1.08
C THR A 68 13.88 8.41 -0.38
N PRO A 69 14.97 7.83 -0.89
CA PRO A 69 15.24 7.86 -2.33
C PRO A 69 14.14 7.08 -3.03
N VAL A 70 13.52 7.69 -4.04
CA VAL A 70 12.41 7.08 -4.80
C VAL A 70 12.60 7.23 -6.31
N GLY A 71 13.75 7.73 -6.75
CA GLY A 71 14.00 8.02 -8.15
C GLY A 71 15.17 8.98 -8.39
N GLU A 72 15.24 9.48 -9.62
CA GLU A 72 16.31 10.34 -10.11
C GLU A 72 15.77 11.44 -11.04
N VAL A 73 16.39 12.62 -10.96
CA VAL A 73 16.24 13.71 -11.92
C VAL A 73 17.58 13.87 -12.65
N THR A 74 17.57 13.72 -13.98
CA THR A 74 18.76 13.95 -14.82
C THR A 74 18.53 15.11 -15.77
N VAL A 75 19.58 15.90 -16.03
CA VAL A 75 19.53 17.04 -16.95
C VAL A 75 20.63 16.90 -17.99
N THR A 76 20.24 16.94 -19.26
CA THR A 76 21.17 16.91 -20.40
C THR A 76 20.92 18.07 -21.34
N GLU A 77 21.91 18.44 -22.16
CA GLU A 77 21.77 19.51 -23.15
C GLU A 77 21.49 18.93 -24.54
N ASP A 78 20.45 19.44 -25.23
CA ASP A 78 20.23 19.21 -26.66
C ASP A 78 19.97 20.54 -27.38
N GLY A 79 20.99 21.03 -28.08
CA GLY A 79 20.95 22.31 -28.77
C GLY A 79 20.92 23.48 -27.79
N ASP A 80 19.85 24.26 -27.82
CA ASP A 80 19.62 25.43 -26.93
C ASP A 80 18.69 25.08 -25.75
N ASN A 81 18.44 23.79 -25.50
CA ASN A 81 17.51 23.31 -24.49
C ASN A 81 18.16 22.36 -23.48
N TYR A 82 17.65 22.37 -22.26
CA TYR A 82 17.74 21.26 -21.33
C TYR A 82 16.70 20.20 -21.66
N ILE A 83 17.10 18.94 -21.53
CA ILE A 83 16.25 17.76 -21.47
C ILE A 83 16.30 17.27 -20.03
N ILE A 84 15.22 17.51 -19.29
CA ILE A 84 15.06 17.15 -17.88
C ILE A 84 14.25 15.86 -17.82
N ASN A 85 14.87 14.76 -17.40
CA ASN A 85 14.19 13.49 -17.17
C ASN A 85 13.95 13.32 -15.68
N VAL A 86 12.69 13.07 -15.31
CA VAL A 86 12.29 12.74 -13.94
C VAL A 86 11.80 11.30 -13.96
N SER A 87 12.36 10.43 -13.12
CA SER A 87 12.02 9.01 -13.08
C SER A 87 11.97 8.47 -11.67
N THR A 88 11.21 7.40 -11.46
CA THR A 88 11.10 6.70 -10.18
C THR A 88 11.79 5.34 -10.18
N ASP A 89 12.21 4.89 -8.99
CA ASP A 89 12.66 3.53 -8.76
C ASP A 89 11.47 2.54 -8.79
N ASP A 90 11.75 1.25 -8.98
CA ASP A 90 10.73 0.19 -9.01
C ASP A 90 9.82 0.23 -7.77
N GLY A 91 8.51 0.10 -8.01
CA GLY A 91 7.50 0.15 -6.97
C GLY A 91 7.14 1.57 -6.51
N TYR A 92 7.45 2.58 -7.32
CA TYR A 92 7.02 3.97 -7.17
C TYR A 92 6.54 4.53 -8.51
N CYS A 93 5.53 5.39 -8.47
CA CYS A 93 5.17 6.24 -9.58
C CYS A 93 4.78 7.65 -9.12
N MET A 94 4.72 8.59 -10.05
CA MET A 94 4.38 9.99 -9.83
C MET A 94 2.96 10.27 -10.30
N SER A 95 2.21 11.05 -9.51
CA SER A 95 0.88 11.57 -9.89
C SER A 95 0.91 13.04 -10.28
N GLU A 96 1.96 13.78 -9.89
CA GLU A 96 2.14 15.18 -10.26
C GLU A 96 3.63 15.45 -10.46
N ILE A 97 3.98 16.27 -11.46
CA ILE A 97 5.35 16.76 -11.69
C ILE A 97 5.30 18.28 -11.89
N HIS A 98 6.15 18.98 -11.15
CA HIS A 98 6.28 20.43 -11.19
C HIS A 98 7.74 20.81 -11.39
N ILE A 99 8.02 21.64 -12.39
CA ILE A 99 9.40 22.06 -12.71
C ILE A 99 9.41 23.56 -12.97
N ASP A 100 10.43 24.22 -12.42
CA ASP A 100 10.74 25.62 -12.70
C ASP A 100 12.23 25.79 -12.94
N VAL A 101 12.60 26.64 -13.90
CA VAL A 101 14.00 26.93 -14.25
C VAL A 101 14.19 28.44 -14.27
N GLU A 102 15.12 28.93 -13.45
CA GLU A 102 15.31 30.37 -13.24
C GLU A 102 16.78 30.79 -13.33
N ALA A 103 17.00 32.03 -13.76
CA ALA A 103 18.34 32.60 -13.93
C ALA A 103 19.04 32.88 -12.59
N VAL A 104 18.25 33.16 -11.54
CA VAL A 104 18.70 33.32 -10.15
C VAL A 104 17.64 32.73 -9.21
N PRO A 105 18.03 32.19 -8.03
CA PRO A 105 17.05 31.55 -7.13
C PRO A 105 15.95 32.50 -6.62
N GLU A 106 16.22 33.80 -6.55
CA GLU A 106 15.23 34.80 -6.11
C GLU A 106 14.03 34.95 -7.05
N ASP A 107 14.14 34.49 -8.30
CA ASP A 107 13.07 34.57 -9.28
C ASP A 107 12.06 33.42 -9.16
N PHE A 108 12.40 32.33 -8.45
CA PHE A 108 11.45 31.26 -8.15
C PHE A 108 10.19 31.82 -7.45
N PRO A 109 8.99 31.30 -7.79
CA PRO A 109 7.74 31.75 -7.20
C PRO A 109 7.69 31.28 -5.73
N ILE A 110 8.06 32.16 -4.81
CA ILE A 110 8.03 31.93 -3.36
C ILE A 110 7.01 32.82 -2.66
N ASN A 111 6.39 32.31 -1.61
CA ASN A 111 5.52 33.11 -0.76
C ASN A 111 6.32 34.04 0.17
N GLY A 112 5.64 34.95 0.86
CA GLY A 112 6.26 35.88 1.82
C GLY A 112 6.87 35.23 3.07
N GLY A 113 6.87 33.89 3.18
CA GLY A 113 7.56 33.11 4.19
C GLY A 113 8.78 32.34 3.65
N GLY A 114 9.08 32.44 2.35
CA GLY A 114 10.21 31.78 1.70
C GLY A 114 9.94 30.35 1.24
N ASN A 115 8.68 29.89 1.29
CA ASN A 115 8.33 28.57 0.76
C ASN A 115 7.96 28.68 -0.72
N PRO A 116 8.39 27.74 -1.57
CA PRO A 116 7.97 27.73 -2.97
C PRO A 116 6.46 27.56 -3.10
N GLN A 117 5.89 28.22 -4.11
CA GLN A 117 4.51 28.13 -4.51
C GLN A 117 4.43 27.15 -5.70
N ILE A 118 4.53 25.85 -5.40
CA ILE A 118 4.61 24.75 -6.37
C ILE A 118 3.57 24.88 -7.51
N GLY A 119 2.32 25.22 -7.19
CA GLY A 119 1.26 25.43 -8.20
C GLY A 119 1.45 26.63 -9.14
N HIS A 120 2.55 27.36 -9.04
CA HIS A 120 2.95 28.47 -9.90
C HIS A 120 4.23 28.19 -10.70
N PHE A 121 4.84 27.01 -10.57
CA PHE A 121 5.97 26.59 -11.40
C PHE A 121 5.55 26.55 -12.87
N GLU A 122 6.46 26.87 -13.80
CA GLU A 122 6.15 26.96 -15.23
C GLU A 122 5.58 25.65 -15.78
N ILE A 123 6.19 24.52 -15.42
CA ILE A 123 5.70 23.18 -15.73
C ILE A 123 4.90 22.67 -14.54
N ASN A 124 3.68 22.22 -14.80
CA ASN A 124 2.73 21.70 -13.83
C ASN A 124 1.84 20.67 -14.52
N GLU A 125 2.19 19.39 -14.38
CA GLU A 125 1.53 18.28 -15.07
C GLU A 125 0.99 17.26 -14.06
N ASP A 126 -0.21 16.75 -14.35
CA ASP A 126 -0.91 15.72 -13.58
C ASP A 126 -0.89 14.38 -14.34
N TYR A 127 -0.73 13.29 -13.61
CA TYR A 127 -0.71 11.92 -14.13
C TYR A 127 -1.58 11.01 -13.26
N ASP A 128 -2.16 9.96 -13.88
CA ASP A 128 -2.79 8.89 -13.10
C ASP A 128 -1.72 8.11 -12.31
N CYS A 129 -0.61 7.75 -12.98
CA CYS A 129 0.59 7.11 -12.45
C CYS A 129 1.63 7.05 -13.58
N THR A 130 2.79 7.68 -13.43
CA THR A 130 3.91 7.59 -14.39
C THR A 130 5.23 7.30 -13.69
N THR A 131 6.08 6.47 -14.29
CA THR A 131 7.40 6.11 -13.73
C THR A 131 8.54 6.93 -14.35
N GLY A 132 8.26 7.70 -15.40
CA GLY A 132 9.29 8.49 -16.05
C GLY A 132 8.73 9.45 -17.10
N GLU A 133 9.16 10.71 -17.04
CA GLU A 133 8.73 11.77 -17.96
C GLU A 133 9.92 12.65 -18.37
N GLU A 134 9.86 13.15 -19.61
CA GLU A 134 10.88 14.02 -20.21
C GLU A 134 10.31 15.41 -20.50
N PHE A 135 11.01 16.44 -20.04
CA PHE A 135 10.64 17.84 -20.22
C PHE A 135 11.73 18.60 -20.96
N VAL A 136 11.33 19.46 -21.89
CA VAL A 136 12.23 20.30 -22.69
C VAL A 136 12.08 21.75 -22.24
N VAL A 137 13.15 22.33 -21.71
CA VAL A 137 13.19 23.72 -21.22
C VAL A 137 14.32 24.48 -21.89
N ALA A 138 14.07 25.74 -22.30
CA ALA A 138 15.12 26.53 -22.94
C ALA A 138 16.22 26.90 -21.93
N MET A 139 17.49 26.79 -22.33
CA MET A 139 18.61 27.18 -21.46
C MET A 139 18.64 28.69 -21.18
N SER A 140 17.86 29.48 -21.93
CA SER A 140 17.70 30.92 -21.70
C SER A 140 16.90 31.25 -20.44
N GLU A 141 16.12 30.31 -19.90
CA GLU A 141 15.35 30.52 -18.66
C GLU A 141 16.26 30.57 -17.44
N GLY A 142 17.36 29.80 -17.43
CA GLY A 142 18.38 29.91 -16.38
C GLY A 142 19.21 28.66 -16.14
N THR A 143 19.82 28.61 -14.95
CA THR A 143 20.62 27.46 -14.50
C THR A 143 20.12 26.87 -13.18
N PHE A 144 19.25 27.57 -12.44
CA PHE A 144 18.69 27.04 -11.20
C PHE A 144 17.40 26.29 -11.50
N ILE A 145 17.34 25.01 -11.12
CA ILE A 145 16.26 24.10 -11.44
C ILE A 145 15.62 23.59 -10.14
N ALA A 146 14.30 23.73 -10.03
CA ALA A 146 13.50 23.16 -8.97
C ALA A 146 12.60 22.07 -9.54
N VAL A 147 12.72 20.83 -9.06
CA VAL A 147 11.88 19.70 -9.46
C VAL A 147 11.16 19.15 -8.24
N HIS A 148 9.83 19.20 -8.28
CA HIS A 148 8.93 18.65 -7.28
C HIS A 148 8.03 17.60 -7.92
N ALA A 149 7.81 16.50 -7.21
CA ALA A 149 6.84 15.48 -7.61
C ALA A 149 5.95 15.08 -6.44
N VAL A 150 4.74 14.59 -6.75
CA VAL A 150 3.95 13.82 -5.79
C VAL A 150 4.11 12.35 -6.15
N VAL A 151 4.74 11.59 -5.25
CA VAL A 151 5.09 10.18 -5.46
C VAL A 151 4.14 9.31 -4.65
N THR A 152 3.61 8.28 -5.30
CA THR A 152 2.83 7.22 -4.68
C THR A 152 3.58 5.92 -4.91
N CYS A 153 3.75 5.08 -3.89
CA CYS A 153 4.33 3.76 -4.15
C CYS A 153 3.28 2.82 -4.76
N GLU A 154 3.71 1.93 -5.64
CA GLU A 154 2.84 0.92 -6.23
C GLU A 154 2.54 -0.16 -5.18
N GLU A 155 1.27 -0.58 -5.12
CA GLU A 155 0.85 -1.69 -4.26
C GLU A 155 1.39 -3.00 -4.83
N THR A 156 1.83 -3.92 -3.95
CA THR A 156 2.14 -5.29 -4.38
C THR A 156 0.88 -5.91 -4.96
N THR A 157 0.99 -6.45 -6.16
CA THR A 157 -0.10 -7.12 -6.88
C THR A 157 -0.02 -8.64 -6.77
N ALA A 158 -1.09 -9.33 -7.16
CA ALA A 158 -1.09 -10.78 -7.32
C ALA A 158 -0.07 -11.23 -8.39
N GLU A 159 0.09 -10.42 -9.43
CA GLU A 159 1.07 -10.63 -10.49
C GLU A 159 2.51 -10.58 -9.96
N ASP A 160 2.85 -9.60 -9.10
CA ASP A 160 4.19 -9.50 -8.50
C ASP A 160 4.54 -10.75 -7.67
N ILE A 161 3.56 -11.25 -6.90
CA ILE A 161 3.73 -12.50 -6.16
C ILE A 161 3.98 -13.65 -7.13
N THR A 162 3.19 -13.75 -8.21
CA THR A 162 3.28 -14.80 -9.22
C THR A 162 4.66 -14.84 -9.87
N GLU A 163 5.17 -13.68 -10.31
CA GLU A 163 6.50 -13.57 -10.93
C GLU A 163 7.64 -13.91 -9.97
N ALA A 164 7.44 -13.70 -8.66
CA ALA A 164 8.42 -14.01 -7.65
C ALA A 164 8.43 -15.50 -7.21
N LEU A 165 7.41 -16.29 -7.57
CA LEU A 165 7.29 -17.68 -7.09
C LEU A 165 8.49 -18.54 -7.54
N PRO A 166 9.07 -19.36 -6.64
CA PRO A 166 10.06 -20.35 -7.05
C PRO A 166 9.39 -21.44 -7.88
N ALA A 167 10.00 -21.89 -8.98
CA ALA A 167 9.41 -22.91 -9.84
C ALA A 167 9.10 -24.24 -9.13
N MET A 168 9.90 -24.59 -8.11
CA MET A 168 9.77 -25.83 -7.33
C MET A 168 10.23 -25.62 -5.90
N VAL A 169 9.59 -26.30 -4.96
CA VAL A 169 9.94 -26.30 -3.53
C VAL A 169 9.92 -27.71 -2.93
N SER A 170 10.61 -27.90 -1.79
CA SER A 170 10.52 -29.11 -0.98
C SER A 170 9.55 -28.87 0.17
N VAL A 171 8.52 -29.71 0.30
CA VAL A 171 7.42 -29.57 1.26
C VAL A 171 7.37 -30.79 2.16
N CYS A 172 7.09 -30.59 3.45
CA CYS A 172 6.79 -31.64 4.41
C CYS A 172 5.44 -31.37 5.08
N ALA A 173 4.50 -32.31 4.99
CA ALA A 173 3.28 -32.27 5.78
C ALA A 173 3.60 -32.64 7.23
N THR A 174 3.38 -31.73 8.18
CA THR A 174 3.73 -31.94 9.59
C THR A 174 2.53 -32.36 10.43
N ALA A 175 1.32 -31.96 10.04
CA ALA A 175 0.07 -32.36 10.68
C ALA A 175 -1.09 -32.45 9.66
N LYS A 176 -2.18 -33.12 10.06
CA LYS A 176 -3.38 -33.30 9.23
C LYS A 176 -4.66 -33.28 10.08
N GLY A 177 -5.72 -32.70 9.53
CA GLY A 177 -7.05 -32.70 10.12
C GLY A 177 -7.05 -32.08 11.50
N ALA A 178 -7.65 -32.74 12.48
CA ALA A 178 -7.75 -32.23 13.85
C ALA A 178 -6.41 -32.02 14.56
N ASP A 179 -5.32 -32.61 14.07
CA ASP A 179 -3.96 -32.37 14.60
C ASP A 179 -3.32 -31.11 14.00
N ALA A 180 -3.85 -30.57 12.89
CA ALA A 180 -3.38 -29.34 12.26
C ALA A 180 -4.00 -28.08 12.88
N ALA A 181 -3.34 -26.94 12.72
CA ALA A 181 -3.72 -25.69 13.35
C ALA A 181 -4.74 -24.89 12.53
N ASN A 182 -6.02 -25.29 12.61
CA ASN A 182 -7.15 -24.63 11.95
C ASN A 182 -7.06 -24.57 10.39
N SER A 183 -6.35 -25.52 9.82
CA SER A 183 -6.17 -25.79 8.39
C SER A 183 -6.42 -27.30 8.18
N TYR A 184 -6.42 -27.77 6.93
CA TYR A 184 -6.52 -29.21 6.71
C TYR A 184 -5.18 -29.93 6.85
N PHE A 185 -4.08 -29.25 6.52
CA PHE A 185 -2.71 -29.67 6.81
C PHE A 185 -1.93 -28.53 7.46
N ASP A 186 -0.97 -28.87 8.31
CA ASP A 186 0.18 -27.99 8.55
C ASP A 186 1.33 -28.51 7.69
N VAL A 187 2.04 -27.60 7.03
CA VAL A 187 3.17 -27.94 6.17
C VAL A 187 4.36 -27.02 6.44
N THR A 188 5.56 -27.54 6.21
CA THR A 188 6.80 -26.76 6.20
C THR A 188 7.38 -26.81 4.80
N ILE A 189 7.75 -25.65 4.26
CA ILE A 189 8.50 -25.50 3.02
C ILE A 189 9.96 -25.25 3.37
N ASP A 190 10.83 -26.18 2.96
CA ASP A 190 12.27 -26.11 3.17
C ASP A 190 12.96 -25.33 2.03
N GLY A 191 14.07 -24.64 2.35
CA GLY A 191 14.94 -24.01 1.35
C GLY A 191 15.36 -22.59 1.71
N GLU A 192 15.88 -21.87 0.71
CA GLU A 192 16.32 -20.47 0.82
C GLU A 192 15.42 -19.49 0.05
N SER A 193 14.35 -19.98 -0.61
CA SER A 193 13.38 -19.11 -1.29
C SER A 193 12.58 -18.30 -0.27
N TRP A 194 12.01 -17.16 -0.69
CA TRP A 194 11.13 -16.36 0.16
C TRP A 194 9.85 -17.12 0.60
N LEU A 195 9.47 -18.18 -0.12
CA LEU A 195 8.36 -19.08 0.21
C LEU A 195 8.72 -20.15 1.27
N ALA A 196 9.96 -20.17 1.78
CA ALA A 196 10.33 -21.09 2.86
C ALA A 196 9.68 -20.65 4.18
N GLY A 197 9.07 -21.60 4.90
CA GLY A 197 8.32 -21.30 6.13
C GLY A 197 7.29 -22.37 6.50
N ASP A 198 6.53 -22.09 7.57
CA ASP A 198 5.44 -22.94 8.04
C ASP A 198 4.09 -22.35 7.62
N TYR A 199 3.21 -23.19 7.07
CA TYR A 199 1.94 -22.78 6.51
C TYR A 199 0.80 -23.71 6.96
N GLY A 200 -0.39 -23.13 7.14
CA GLY A 200 -1.63 -23.89 7.04
C GLY A 200 -1.95 -24.12 5.56
N ALA A 201 -2.30 -25.35 5.20
CA ALA A 201 -2.59 -25.73 3.82
C ALA A 201 -3.92 -26.46 3.70
N TRP A 202 -4.45 -26.46 2.48
CA TRP A 202 -5.75 -27.02 2.14
C TRP A 202 -5.61 -28.08 1.04
N CYS A 203 -6.45 -29.10 1.12
CA CYS A 203 -6.53 -30.18 0.15
C CYS A 203 -7.22 -29.69 -1.12
N ALA A 204 -6.62 -29.93 -2.29
CA ALA A 204 -7.17 -29.48 -3.58
C ALA A 204 -7.94 -30.59 -4.33
N ASP A 205 -7.68 -31.86 -4.03
CA ASP A 205 -8.23 -33.05 -4.71
C ASP A 205 -8.73 -34.03 -3.61
N VAL A 206 -9.88 -34.67 -3.78
CA VAL A 206 -10.50 -35.62 -2.84
C VAL A 206 -10.00 -37.05 -3.07
N ASP A 207 -9.60 -37.37 -4.29
CA ASP A 207 -9.15 -38.67 -4.75
C ASP A 207 -7.73 -39.02 -4.32
N ARG A 208 -6.91 -38.01 -4.02
CA ARG A 208 -5.52 -38.20 -3.57
C ARG A 208 -5.38 -38.13 -2.05
N SER A 209 -4.23 -38.62 -1.57
CA SER A 209 -3.92 -38.61 -0.14
C SER A 209 -2.55 -38.05 0.15
N LEU A 210 -2.45 -37.41 1.31
CA LEU A 210 -1.21 -36.99 1.93
C LEU A 210 -1.32 -37.29 3.43
N ASP A 211 -0.29 -37.93 3.97
CA ASP A 211 -0.19 -38.31 5.37
C ASP A 211 0.75 -37.34 6.09
N ALA A 212 0.51 -37.12 7.38
CA ALA A 212 1.45 -36.39 8.22
C ALA A 212 2.80 -37.13 8.27
N GLY A 213 3.88 -36.38 8.14
CA GLY A 213 5.26 -36.85 8.03
C GLY A 213 5.71 -37.15 6.59
N HIS A 214 4.85 -37.03 5.58
CA HIS A 214 5.23 -37.19 4.18
C HIS A 214 5.88 -35.92 3.64
N CYS A 215 7.03 -36.05 2.99
CA CYS A 215 7.74 -34.96 2.34
C CYS A 215 7.87 -35.23 0.84
N PHE A 216 7.75 -34.18 0.02
CA PHE A 216 7.70 -34.25 -1.43
C PHE A 216 8.23 -32.96 -2.07
N ASP A 217 8.75 -33.07 -3.30
CA ASP A 217 9.04 -31.91 -4.14
C ASP A 217 7.76 -31.52 -4.90
N ALA A 218 7.46 -30.23 -4.97
CA ALA A 218 6.26 -29.68 -5.60
C ALA A 218 6.57 -28.57 -6.60
N ASP A 219 5.96 -28.64 -7.78
CA ASP A 219 5.89 -27.52 -8.71
C ASP A 219 4.92 -26.46 -8.14
N VAL A 220 5.26 -25.18 -8.28
CA VAL A 220 4.52 -24.07 -7.65
C VAL A 220 3.78 -23.26 -8.72
N TYR A 221 2.50 -22.99 -8.48
CA TYR A 221 1.65 -22.20 -9.37
C TYR A 221 0.85 -21.19 -8.56
N ALA A 222 0.75 -19.95 -9.02
CA ALA A 222 -0.28 -19.05 -8.52
C ALA A 222 -1.66 -19.50 -9.02
N SER A 223 -2.70 -19.22 -8.24
CA SER A 223 -4.08 -19.61 -8.54
C SER A 223 -4.66 -19.04 -9.85
N TYR A 224 -4.04 -18.00 -10.42
CA TYR A 224 -4.48 -17.38 -11.68
C TYR A 224 -3.67 -17.80 -12.89
N GLU A 225 -2.64 -18.62 -12.71
CA GLU A 225 -1.88 -19.18 -13.83
C GLU A 225 -2.63 -20.35 -14.48
N ASP A 226 -2.20 -20.71 -15.70
CA ASP A 226 -2.65 -21.94 -16.34
C ASP A 226 -2.17 -23.14 -15.51
N LEU A 227 -3.09 -23.79 -14.82
CA LEU A 227 -2.79 -24.97 -14.00
C LEU A 227 -2.61 -26.24 -14.86
N PRO A 228 -1.81 -27.21 -14.41
CA PRO A 228 -1.67 -28.48 -15.10
C PRO A 228 -2.99 -29.26 -15.17
N ASP A 229 -3.26 -29.87 -16.34
CA ASP A 229 -4.46 -30.70 -16.56
C ASP A 229 -4.56 -31.85 -15.55
N GLY A 230 -5.77 -32.06 -15.00
CA GLY A 230 -6.08 -33.21 -14.14
C GLY A 230 -5.47 -33.14 -12.74
N ILE A 231 -5.07 -31.95 -12.28
CA ILE A 231 -4.73 -31.69 -10.87
C ILE A 231 -5.94 -31.25 -10.07
N ILE A 232 -6.82 -30.45 -10.69
CA ILE A 232 -8.10 -30.00 -10.15
C ILE A 232 -9.14 -30.24 -11.25
N GLU A 233 -10.28 -30.82 -10.90
CA GLU A 233 -11.34 -31.21 -11.83
C GLU A 233 -12.14 -30.01 -12.33
N ASN A 234 -12.34 -29.01 -11.45
CA ASN A 234 -13.05 -27.77 -11.72
C ASN A 234 -12.16 -26.52 -11.51
N PRO A 235 -11.10 -26.33 -12.32
CA PRO A 235 -10.16 -25.22 -12.13
C PRO A 235 -10.79 -23.83 -12.34
N GLY A 236 -11.94 -23.76 -13.03
CA GLY A 236 -12.70 -22.52 -13.21
C GLY A 236 -13.37 -21.95 -11.95
N ASN A 237 -13.28 -22.66 -10.82
CA ASN A 237 -13.83 -22.23 -9.53
C ASN A 237 -12.74 -21.75 -8.55
N ILE A 238 -11.50 -21.55 -9.01
CA ILE A 238 -10.39 -21.15 -8.13
C ILE A 238 -10.53 -19.71 -7.63
N ASP A 239 -11.15 -18.82 -8.42
CA ASP A 239 -11.59 -17.50 -7.97
C ASP A 239 -12.49 -17.56 -6.73
N LEU A 240 -13.39 -18.54 -6.68
CA LEU A 240 -14.26 -18.80 -5.53
C LEU A 240 -13.46 -19.23 -4.30
N VAL A 241 -12.41 -20.04 -4.48
CA VAL A 241 -11.53 -20.46 -3.38
C VAL A 241 -10.70 -19.30 -2.87
N ASN A 242 -10.15 -18.47 -3.76
CA ASN A 242 -9.47 -17.22 -3.37
C ASN A 242 -10.43 -16.32 -2.58
N TRP A 243 -11.69 -16.21 -2.98
CA TRP A 243 -12.67 -15.45 -2.23
C TRP A 243 -12.89 -16.03 -0.82
N ILE A 244 -13.06 -17.35 -0.69
CA ILE A 244 -13.26 -18.03 0.62
C ILE A 244 -12.09 -17.74 1.58
N MET A 245 -10.84 -17.78 1.10
CA MET A 245 -9.65 -17.53 1.92
C MET A 245 -9.63 -16.11 2.50
N ASN A 246 -10.31 -15.15 1.86
CA ASN A 246 -10.36 -13.76 2.27
C ASN A 246 -11.56 -13.39 3.16
N GLN A 247 -12.46 -14.34 3.46
CA GLN A 247 -13.64 -14.05 4.28
C GLN A 247 -13.41 -14.22 5.78
N GLY A 248 -12.32 -14.91 6.17
CA GLY A 248 -12.02 -15.18 7.57
C GLY A 248 -13.07 -16.04 8.28
N PHE A 249 -13.71 -16.99 7.57
CA PHE A 249 -14.83 -17.80 8.08
C PHE A 249 -14.53 -18.48 9.41
N LEU A 250 -13.31 -18.96 9.60
CA LEU A 250 -12.91 -19.73 10.78
C LEU A 250 -13.31 -19.02 12.09
N GLY A 251 -14.13 -19.68 12.91
CA GLY A 251 -14.60 -19.15 14.19
C GLY A 251 -15.74 -18.13 14.09
N GLN A 252 -16.15 -17.69 12.90
CA GLN A 252 -17.36 -16.88 12.74
C GLN A 252 -18.62 -17.71 13.02
N ALA A 253 -19.68 -17.05 13.46
CA ALA A 253 -20.96 -17.70 13.72
C ALA A 253 -21.63 -18.16 12.43
N SER A 254 -22.08 -19.41 12.39
CA SER A 254 -22.85 -19.94 11.26
C SER A 254 -24.35 -19.66 11.43
N PRO A 255 -25.09 -19.35 10.35
CA PRO A 255 -26.55 -19.31 10.32
C PRO A 255 -27.25 -20.59 10.81
N SER A 256 -26.70 -21.77 10.50
CA SER A 256 -27.20 -23.07 10.99
C SER A 256 -26.81 -23.38 12.44
N GLY A 257 -25.96 -22.53 13.04
CA GLY A 257 -25.61 -22.54 14.46
C GLY A 257 -24.17 -23.00 14.73
N GLY A 258 -23.66 -22.65 15.91
CA GLY A 258 -22.24 -22.85 16.23
C GLY A 258 -21.34 -21.88 15.45
N THR A 259 -20.12 -22.30 15.19
CA THR A 259 -19.14 -21.54 14.40
C THR A 259 -18.60 -22.38 13.24
N TYR A 260 -18.13 -21.72 12.19
CA TYR A 260 -17.38 -22.40 11.13
C TYR A 260 -16.03 -22.90 11.65
N THR A 261 -15.64 -24.06 11.17
CA THR A 261 -14.42 -24.81 11.49
C THR A 261 -13.58 -24.97 10.23
N PHE A 262 -12.33 -25.39 10.38
CA PHE A 262 -11.51 -25.75 9.22
C PHE A 262 -12.16 -26.89 8.40
N GLY A 263 -12.90 -27.79 9.06
CA GLY A 263 -13.61 -28.87 8.39
C GLY A 263 -14.71 -28.38 7.46
N ASP A 264 -15.47 -27.35 7.88
CA ASP A 264 -16.51 -26.74 7.03
C ASP A 264 -15.88 -26.08 5.80
N ILE A 265 -14.76 -25.36 6.00
CA ILE A 265 -14.03 -24.67 4.92
C ILE A 265 -13.45 -25.69 3.93
N GLN A 266 -12.78 -26.75 4.42
CA GLN A 266 -12.22 -27.79 3.55
C GLN A 266 -13.30 -28.53 2.76
N TRP A 267 -14.45 -28.83 3.40
CA TRP A 267 -15.57 -29.45 2.71
C TRP A 267 -16.08 -28.57 1.57
N ALA A 268 -16.19 -27.26 1.81
CA ALA A 268 -16.63 -26.30 0.80
C ALA A 268 -15.63 -26.17 -0.36
N ILE A 269 -14.33 -26.20 -0.08
CA ILE A 269 -13.28 -26.21 -1.10
C ILE A 269 -13.43 -27.42 -2.03
N TRP A 270 -13.63 -28.62 -1.47
CA TRP A 270 -13.83 -29.83 -2.28
C TRP A 270 -15.10 -29.77 -3.12
N GLU A 271 -16.19 -29.24 -2.58
CA GLU A 271 -17.44 -29.07 -3.35
C GLU A 271 -17.26 -28.16 -4.58
N LEU A 272 -16.32 -27.21 -4.50
CA LEU A 272 -16.03 -26.27 -5.58
C LEU A 272 -14.99 -26.80 -6.57
N LEU A 273 -13.95 -27.48 -6.10
CA LEU A 273 -12.80 -27.85 -6.92
C LEU A 273 -12.91 -29.25 -7.54
N ASP A 274 -13.62 -30.17 -6.90
CA ASP A 274 -13.63 -31.59 -7.26
C ASP A 274 -14.93 -32.01 -7.95
N ASP A 275 -14.93 -33.17 -8.62
CA ASP A 275 -16.12 -33.79 -9.19
C ASP A 275 -16.93 -34.61 -8.17
N ALA A 276 -16.34 -34.91 -7.01
CA ALA A 276 -16.99 -35.56 -5.89
C ALA A 276 -16.45 -35.09 -4.54
N ASN A 277 -17.36 -34.87 -3.57
CA ASN A 277 -16.96 -34.56 -2.20
C ASN A 277 -16.62 -35.83 -1.38
N CYS A 278 -16.05 -35.63 -0.20
CA CYS A 278 -15.62 -36.70 0.69
C CYS A 278 -16.76 -37.68 1.03
N SER A 279 -16.48 -38.98 0.91
CA SER A 279 -17.47 -40.02 1.23
C SER A 279 -17.53 -40.36 2.72
N ALA A 280 -16.37 -40.35 3.39
CA ALA A 280 -16.24 -40.64 4.82
C ALA A 280 -15.85 -39.41 5.65
N CYS A 281 -15.29 -38.38 5.02
CA CYS A 281 -14.95 -37.08 5.63
C CYS A 281 -14.17 -37.19 6.97
N ALA A 282 -13.31 -38.21 7.09
CA ALA A 282 -12.75 -38.66 8.37
C ALA A 282 -11.77 -37.68 9.05
N PHE A 283 -11.36 -36.61 8.37
CA PHE A 283 -10.31 -35.69 8.83
C PHE A 283 -10.80 -34.23 8.92
N LEU A 284 -12.11 -33.99 8.92
CA LEU A 284 -12.70 -32.66 9.05
C LEU A 284 -12.95 -32.22 10.52
N GLY A 285 -12.55 -33.05 11.49
CA GLY A 285 -12.84 -32.83 12.91
C GLY A 285 -14.25 -33.30 13.30
N ASP A 286 -14.67 -33.00 14.52
CA ASP A 286 -15.96 -33.47 15.07
C ASP A 286 -17.10 -32.43 14.96
N ASP A 287 -16.76 -31.14 14.85
CA ASP A 287 -17.71 -30.03 14.93
C ASP A 287 -18.15 -29.47 13.55
N TRP A 288 -17.65 -30.03 12.44
CA TRP A 288 -18.04 -29.63 11.09
C TRP A 288 -19.43 -30.16 10.70
N SER A 289 -20.06 -29.56 9.69
CA SER A 289 -21.27 -30.10 9.06
C SER A 289 -21.38 -29.74 7.58
N GLU A 290 -22.05 -30.60 6.80
CA GLU A 290 -22.39 -30.35 5.39
C GLU A 290 -23.21 -29.06 5.22
N GLU A 291 -24.13 -28.76 6.15
CA GLU A 291 -24.93 -27.54 6.11
C GLU A 291 -24.06 -26.27 6.19
N LYS A 292 -23.05 -26.27 7.07
CA LYS A 292 -22.09 -25.15 7.20
C LYS A 292 -21.14 -25.06 6.01
N GLY A 293 -20.70 -26.20 5.48
CA GLY A 293 -19.91 -26.24 4.25
C GLY A 293 -20.70 -25.65 3.07
N GLN A 294 -21.97 -26.04 2.92
CA GLN A 294 -22.84 -25.52 1.86
C GLN A 294 -23.12 -24.02 2.00
N GLU A 295 -23.22 -23.49 3.23
CA GLU A 295 -23.32 -22.03 3.45
C GLU A 295 -22.12 -21.28 2.85
N ILE A 296 -20.91 -21.83 2.99
CA ILE A 296 -19.68 -21.26 2.42
C ILE A 296 -19.70 -21.36 0.88
N VAL A 297 -20.09 -22.51 0.33
CA VAL A 297 -20.22 -22.73 -1.12
C VAL A 297 -21.21 -21.74 -1.73
N ASP A 298 -22.40 -21.61 -1.15
CA ASP A 298 -23.45 -20.70 -1.61
C ASP A 298 -22.98 -19.23 -1.56
N ALA A 299 -22.26 -18.87 -0.49
CA ALA A 299 -21.70 -17.53 -0.35
C ALA A 299 -20.61 -17.25 -1.40
N ALA A 300 -19.74 -18.22 -1.67
CA ALA A 300 -18.69 -18.12 -2.69
C ALA A 300 -19.30 -18.02 -4.09
N MET A 301 -20.23 -18.90 -4.46
CA MET A 301 -20.94 -18.85 -5.75
C MET A 301 -21.70 -17.53 -5.97
N GLN A 302 -22.15 -16.88 -4.89
CA GLN A 302 -22.86 -15.60 -4.97
C GLN A 302 -21.93 -14.39 -5.11
N ASN A 303 -20.72 -14.43 -4.53
CA ASN A 303 -19.89 -13.24 -4.33
C ASN A 303 -18.44 -13.35 -4.84
N GLY A 304 -17.96 -14.56 -5.10
CA GLY A 304 -16.56 -14.85 -5.42
C GLY A 304 -16.24 -14.95 -6.91
N ALA A 305 -17.25 -14.88 -7.78
CA ALA A 305 -17.03 -14.95 -9.23
C ALA A 305 -16.13 -13.79 -9.68
N ASP A 306 -15.09 -14.11 -10.46
CA ASP A 306 -14.06 -13.19 -10.92
C ASP A 306 -13.27 -12.49 -9.78
N PHE A 307 -13.31 -13.03 -8.56
CA PHE A 307 -12.54 -12.48 -7.45
C PHE A 307 -11.05 -12.58 -7.76
N MET A 308 -10.34 -11.46 -7.60
CA MET A 308 -8.91 -11.31 -7.80
C MET A 308 -8.32 -10.66 -6.53
N PRO A 309 -7.51 -11.38 -5.72
CA PRO A 309 -6.79 -10.85 -4.57
C PRO A 309 -6.02 -9.60 -4.94
N GLY A 310 -6.30 -8.51 -4.21
CA GLY A 310 -5.49 -7.31 -4.26
C GLY A 310 -4.52 -7.23 -3.09
N CYS A 311 -3.91 -6.06 -2.94
CA CYS A 311 -3.24 -5.63 -1.73
C CYS A 311 -4.05 -6.00 -0.46
N GLY A 312 -3.41 -6.68 0.48
CA GLY A 312 -3.98 -7.02 1.80
C GLY A 312 -4.84 -8.28 1.79
N ASP A 313 -5.17 -8.81 0.62
CA ASP A 313 -5.83 -10.11 0.47
C ASP A 313 -4.80 -11.25 0.52
N TYR A 314 -5.31 -12.48 0.50
CA TYR A 314 -4.55 -13.71 0.37
C TYR A 314 -4.78 -14.31 -1.02
N ILE A 315 -3.70 -14.67 -1.69
CA ILE A 315 -3.72 -15.47 -2.93
C ILE A 315 -3.44 -16.93 -2.60
N ALA A 316 -4.21 -17.85 -3.18
CA ALA A 316 -3.88 -19.27 -3.13
C ALA A 316 -2.69 -19.58 -4.05
N VAL A 317 -1.67 -20.22 -3.51
CA VAL A 317 -0.54 -20.79 -4.25
C VAL A 317 -0.67 -22.31 -4.22
N LEU A 318 -0.83 -22.92 -5.39
CA LEU A 318 -0.96 -24.37 -5.56
C LEU A 318 0.42 -25.02 -5.61
N LEU A 319 0.61 -26.04 -4.77
CA LEU A 319 1.79 -26.89 -4.72
C LEU A 319 1.38 -28.25 -5.29
N VAL A 320 1.93 -28.58 -6.45
CA VAL A 320 1.62 -29.80 -7.20
C VAL A 320 2.73 -30.83 -6.98
N PRO A 321 2.50 -31.92 -6.24
CA PRO A 321 3.54 -32.89 -5.91
C PRO A 321 4.02 -33.66 -7.14
N THR A 322 5.34 -33.82 -7.25
CA THR A 322 5.99 -34.61 -8.31
C THR A 322 5.85 -36.13 -8.11
N ASP A 323 5.45 -36.56 -6.92
CA ASP A 323 5.30 -37.97 -6.54
C ASP A 323 3.85 -38.48 -6.58
N ASN A 324 2.93 -37.68 -7.12
CA ASN A 324 1.50 -37.98 -7.24
C ASN A 324 0.77 -38.11 -5.88
N SER A 325 1.33 -37.52 -4.81
CA SER A 325 0.58 -37.26 -3.58
C SER A 325 -0.44 -36.12 -3.77
N GLN A 326 -1.14 -35.75 -2.69
CA GLN A 326 -2.20 -34.74 -2.68
C GLN A 326 -1.69 -33.35 -3.10
N PRO A 327 -2.22 -32.73 -4.18
CA PRO A 327 -2.04 -31.31 -4.41
C PRO A 327 -2.65 -30.50 -3.27
N ILE A 328 -1.91 -29.48 -2.83
CA ILE A 328 -2.34 -28.60 -1.75
C ILE A 328 -2.22 -27.17 -2.21
N PHE A 329 -3.01 -26.27 -1.64
CA PHE A 329 -2.72 -24.85 -1.75
C PHE A 329 -2.45 -24.23 -0.39
N ILE A 330 -1.56 -23.24 -0.39
CA ILE A 330 -1.24 -22.39 0.75
C ILE A 330 -1.73 -20.96 0.46
N PRO A 331 -2.37 -20.29 1.42
CA PRO A 331 -2.72 -18.88 1.28
C PRO A 331 -1.49 -18.02 1.55
N ILE A 332 -1.10 -17.17 0.60
CA ILE A 332 -0.03 -16.18 0.73
C ILE A 332 -0.64 -14.80 0.83
N HIS A 333 -0.31 -14.08 1.91
CA HIS A 333 -0.73 -12.70 2.09
C HIS A 333 -0.01 -11.79 1.09
N ILE A 334 -0.77 -10.97 0.36
CA ILE A 334 -0.25 -9.94 -0.52
C ILE A 334 0.00 -8.69 0.35
N PRO A 335 1.26 -8.36 0.68
CA PRO A 335 1.53 -7.26 1.58
C PRO A 335 1.13 -5.94 0.92
N CYS A 336 0.26 -5.19 1.61
CA CYS A 336 0.08 -3.80 1.29
C CYS A 336 1.35 -3.02 1.61
N LYS A 337 1.89 -2.35 0.60
CA LYS A 337 2.79 -1.23 0.84
C LYS A 337 1.88 -0.11 1.32
N GLU A 338 1.93 0.26 2.60
CA GLU A 338 1.19 1.45 3.06
C GLU A 338 1.77 2.68 2.37
N CYS A 339 1.04 3.21 1.39
CA CYS A 339 1.49 4.31 0.56
C CYS A 339 0.51 5.46 0.69
N GLY A 340 0.84 6.44 1.51
CA GLY A 340 0.33 7.79 1.28
C GLY A 340 0.98 8.36 0.02
N SER A 341 0.31 9.31 -0.62
CA SER A 341 1.00 10.24 -1.50
C SER A 341 2.01 11.02 -0.66
N GLU A 342 3.28 11.00 -1.05
CA GLU A 342 4.32 11.76 -0.38
C GLU A 342 4.89 12.80 -1.34
N THR A 343 5.21 13.99 -0.81
CA THR A 343 5.91 15.00 -1.58
C THR A 343 7.35 14.54 -1.82
N ALA A 344 7.88 14.77 -3.01
CA ALA A 344 9.27 14.50 -3.38
C ALA A 344 9.95 15.71 -4.02
N TRP A 345 11.26 15.85 -3.81
CA TRP A 345 12.09 16.92 -4.38
C TRP A 345 13.40 16.37 -4.93
N GLY A 346 13.85 16.93 -6.06
CA GLY A 346 15.22 16.71 -6.54
C GLY A 346 16.22 17.31 -5.56
N ASP A 347 17.17 16.50 -5.08
CA ASP A 347 18.14 16.88 -4.07
C ASP A 347 18.99 18.09 -4.49
N GLY A 348 19.28 19.00 -3.55
CA GLY A 348 19.92 20.28 -3.86
C GLY A 348 20.04 21.22 -2.67
N CYS A 349 20.14 22.51 -2.96
CA CYS A 349 20.13 23.60 -2.00
C CYS A 349 18.72 23.86 -1.43
N ASP A 350 18.66 24.33 -0.18
CA ASP A 350 17.40 24.62 0.50
C ASP A 350 16.72 25.91 0.00
N PHE A 351 15.40 25.87 -0.16
CA PHE A 351 14.60 27.09 -0.18
C PHE A 351 14.63 27.79 1.20
N PRO A 352 14.59 29.14 1.26
CA PRO A 352 14.85 29.91 2.49
C PRO A 352 13.73 29.87 3.55
N GLY A 353 12.60 29.22 3.24
CA GLY A 353 11.44 29.10 4.11
C GLY A 353 11.58 28.03 5.20
N ASN A 354 10.48 27.77 5.93
CA ASN A 354 10.43 26.67 6.91
C ASN A 354 9.78 25.45 6.25
N ASN A 355 10.52 24.87 5.30
CA ASN A 355 10.15 23.73 4.47
C ASN A 355 11.40 22.89 4.19
N TRP A 356 11.28 21.87 3.37
CA TRP A 356 12.39 21.01 2.92
C TRP A 356 12.48 20.94 1.39
N ALA A 357 11.84 21.89 0.70
CA ALA A 357 11.93 22.01 -0.74
C ALA A 357 13.36 22.37 -1.15
N MET A 358 13.76 21.86 -2.30
CA MET A 358 15.12 21.99 -2.80
C MET A 358 15.14 22.48 -4.25
N TYR A 359 16.24 23.09 -4.64
CA TYR A 359 16.59 23.41 -6.02
C TYR A 359 18.08 23.12 -6.22
N PHE A 360 18.54 22.92 -7.45
CA PHE A 360 19.95 22.73 -7.74
C PHE A 360 20.39 23.65 -8.88
N GLU A 361 21.68 23.95 -8.96
CA GLU A 361 22.24 24.66 -10.10
C GLU A 361 22.72 23.64 -11.13
N TYR A 362 22.31 23.77 -12.38
CA TYR A 362 22.81 22.91 -13.44
C TYR A 362 24.27 23.24 -13.76
N GLY A 363 25.12 22.22 -13.69
CA GLY A 363 26.52 22.31 -14.07
C GLY A 363 27.29 21.04 -13.74
N ALA A 364 28.49 20.91 -14.31
CA ALA A 364 29.42 19.85 -13.92
C ALA A 364 30.16 20.25 -12.64
N ASP A 365 30.21 19.34 -11.66
CA ASP A 365 31.10 19.48 -10.51
C ASP A 365 32.56 19.48 -11.00
N ASP A 366 33.30 20.56 -10.73
CA ASP A 366 34.73 20.73 -11.09
C ASP A 366 35.69 19.87 -10.25
#